data_AF-A0A819U4Y0-F1
#
_entry.id   AF-A0A819U4Y0-F1
#
_cell.length_a   1.000
_cell.length_b   1.000
_cell.length_c   1.000
_cell.angle_alpha   90.00
_cell.angle_beta   90.00
_cell.angle_gamma   90.00
#
_symmetry.space_group_name_H-M   'P 1'
#
loop_
_entity.id
_entity.type
_entity.pdbx_description
1 polymer ?
#
loop_
_entity_poly.entity_id
_entity_poly.type
_entity_poly.pdbx_seq_one_letter_code
_entity_poly.pdbx_strand_id
1 'polypeptide(L)' 'MLGSHTNLANGCSIMPGSCLASETMIGNLTRISRKTKSKCGEVFMGIPARIMPFQMPVMSTVQYQIEIIPF' A
#
# COMPACT_ATOMS: atom_id res chain seq x y z
N MET A 1 -9.43 3.02 8.95
CA MET A 1 -10.07 2.97 7.61
C MET A 1 -8.99 2.60 6.60
N LEU A 2 -9.21 1.57 5.79
CA LEU A 2 -8.29 1.17 4.72
C LEU A 2 -8.80 1.78 3.41
N GLY A 3 -7.96 2.51 2.69
CA GLY A 3 -8.30 3.07 1.39
C GLY A 3 -8.50 1.96 0.34
N SER A 4 -9.18 2.28 -0.75
CA SER A 4 -9.39 1.35 -1.87
C SER A 4 -8.04 0.90 -2.46
N HIS A 5 -7.97 -0.35 -2.94
CA HIS A 5 -6.74 -0.90 -3.54
C HIS A 5 -5.52 -0.89 -2.60
N THR A 6 -5.73 -0.93 -1.28
CA THR A 6 -4.64 -1.10 -0.32
C THR A 6 -4.12 -2.54 -0.39
N ASN A 7 -2.82 -2.72 -0.64
CA ASN A 7 -2.19 -4.03 -0.66
C ASN A 7 -1.58 -4.35 0.72
N LEU A 8 -1.99 -5.47 1.30
CA LEU A 8 -1.56 -5.94 2.61
C LEU A 8 -0.69 -7.18 2.43
N ALA A 9 0.62 -7.04 2.63
CA ALA A 9 1.51 -8.18 2.59
C ALA A 9 1.49 -8.96 3.91
N ASN A 10 2.10 -10.15 3.88
CA ASN A 10 1.94 -11.17 4.90
C ASN A 10 2.50 -10.75 6.27
N GLY A 11 1.76 -11.08 7.32
CA GLY A 11 2.18 -10.83 8.70
C GLY A 11 2.30 -9.35 9.07
N CYS A 12 1.71 -8.44 8.29
CA CYS A 12 1.60 -7.06 8.71
C CYS A 12 0.60 -6.90 9.87
N SER A 13 0.81 -5.87 10.69
CA SER A 13 -0.10 -5.51 11.78
C SER A 13 -0.52 -4.05 11.65
N ILE A 14 -1.82 -3.81 11.76
CA ILE A 14 -2.40 -2.47 11.63
C ILE A 14 -3.10 -2.14 12.94
N MET A 15 -2.66 -1.09 13.61
CA MET A 15 -3.30 -0.66 14.84
C MET A 15 -4.73 -0.14 14.56
N PRO A 16 -5.72 -0.46 15.41
CA PRO A 16 -7.06 0.10 15.30
C PRO A 16 -7.02 1.63 15.30
N GLY A 17 -7.81 2.26 14.42
CA GLY A 17 -7.84 3.72 14.26
C GLY A 17 -6.79 4.27 13.29
N SER A 18 -5.93 3.44 12.71
CA SER A 18 -5.07 3.87 11.59
C SER A 18 -5.90 4.16 10.33
N CYS A 19 -5.48 5.19 9.60
CA CYS A 19 -6.05 5.59 8.31
C CYS A 19 -4.98 5.46 7.24
N LEU A 20 -5.22 4.58 6.26
CA LEU A 20 -4.36 4.41 5.10
C LEU A 20 -5.09 4.96 3.87
N ALA A 21 -4.37 5.71 3.05
CA ALA A 21 -4.89 6.22 1.78
C ALA A 21 -5.08 5.09 0.77
N SER A 22 -5.81 5.37 -0.30
CA SER A 22 -5.96 4.41 -1.41
C SER A 22 -4.61 4.08 -2.05
N GLU A 23 -4.53 2.90 -2.68
CA GLU A 23 -3.34 2.42 -3.40
C GLU A 23 -2.07 2.30 -2.53
N THR A 24 -2.23 2.29 -1.20
CA THR A 24 -1.11 2.11 -0.27
C THR A 24 -0.65 0.65 -0.29
N MET A 25 0.66 0.40 -0.24
CA MET A 25 1.21 -0.94 -0.01
C MET A 25 1.84 -1.05 1.36
N ILE A 26 1.52 -2.12 2.09
CA ILE A 26 2.14 -2.48 3.35
C ILE A 26 2.97 -3.74 3.15
N GLY A 27 4.26 -3.66 3.42
CA GLY A 27 5.19 -4.76 3.29
C GLY A 27 5.05 -5.86 4.32
N ASN A 28 5.74 -6.98 4.07
CA ASN A 28 5.76 -8.11 4.98
C ASN A 28 6.25 -7.69 6.36
N LEU A 29 5.65 -8.27 7.41
CA LEU A 29 6.05 -8.05 8.81
C LEU A 29 6.07 -6.57 9.21
N THR A 30 5.31 -5.71 8.53
CA THR A 30 5.31 -4.26 8.78
C THR A 30 4.26 -3.89 9.82
N ARG A 31 4.58 -2.94 10.71
CA ARG A 31 3.67 -2.47 11.77
C ARG A 31 3.21 -1.04 11.54
N ILE A 32 1.96 -0.86 11.12
CA ILE A 32 1.29 0.43 10.99
C ILE A 32 0.76 0.88 12.36
N SER A 33 1.06 2.13 12.71
CA SER A 33 0.60 2.76 13.95
C SER A 33 -0.47 3.81 13.68
N ARG A 34 -1.13 4.32 14.73
CA ARG A 34 -2.06 5.47 14.60
C ARG A 34 -1.38 6.76 14.16
N LYS A 35 -0.06 6.85 14.36
CA LYS A 35 0.75 8.02 13.98
C LYS A 35 1.20 7.96 12.52
N THR A 36 1.05 6.81 11.87
CA THR A 36 1.42 6.61 10.48
C THR A 36 0.46 7.43 9.61
N LYS A 37 0.98 8.48 8.97
CA LYS A 37 0.26 9.26 7.95
C LYS A 37 0.55 8.62 6.61
N SER A 38 -0.48 8.41 5.83
CA SER A 38 -0.41 7.76 4.52
C SER A 38 -0.97 8.69 3.45
N LYS A 39 -0.28 8.74 2.31
CA LYS A 39 -0.71 9.36 1.06
C LYS A 39 -0.90 8.27 0.00
N CYS A 40 -1.65 8.62 -1.06
CA CYS A 40 -1.96 7.70 -2.15
C CYS A 40 -0.68 7.12 -2.75
N GLY A 41 -0.65 5.80 -2.97
CA GLY A 41 0.47 5.11 -3.60
C GLY A 41 1.72 4.91 -2.73
N GLU A 42 1.72 5.32 -1.45
CA GLU A 42 2.88 5.14 -0.58
C GLU A 42 3.12 3.66 -0.24
N VAL A 43 4.40 3.30 -0.10
CA VAL A 43 4.83 1.96 0.31
C VAL A 43 5.42 2.05 1.71
N PHE A 44 4.93 1.20 2.63
CA PHE A 44 5.39 1.13 4.01
C PHE A 44 6.13 -0.18 4.30
N MET A 45 7.29 -0.09 4.97
CA MET A 45 8.08 -1.25 5.38
C MET A 45 8.57 -1.13 6.82
N GLY A 46 8.68 -2.27 7.53
CA GLY A 46 9.41 -2.42 8.79
C GLY A 46 8.60 -2.21 10.08
N ILE A 47 9.30 -2.28 11.22
CA ILE A 47 8.77 -2.08 12.57
C ILE A 47 9.67 -1.09 13.33
N PRO A 48 9.23 0.15 13.60
CA PRO A 48 7.97 0.76 13.14
C PRO A 48 7.95 0.99 11.63
N ALA A 49 6.76 1.04 11.03
CA ALA A 49 6.61 1.29 9.59
C ALA A 49 7.23 2.62 9.15
N ARG A 50 7.98 2.60 8.05
CA ARG A 50 8.57 3.76 7.38
C ARG A 50 8.15 3.80 5.91
N ILE A 51 8.02 5.01 5.38
CA ILE A 51 7.73 5.26 3.96
C ILE A 51 9.00 4.94 3.16
N MET A 52 8.84 4.18 2.08
CA MET A 52 9.91 3.91 1.12
C MET A 52 10.02 5.04 0.08
N PRO A 53 11.20 5.28 -0.51
CA PRO A 53 11.42 6.36 -1.47
C PRO A 53 10.83 6.08 -2.87
N PHE A 54 9.92 5.12 -2.98
CA PHE A 54 9.26 4.73 -4.22
C PHE A 54 7.76 4.52 -3.97
N GLN A 55 6.98 4.63 -5.03
CA GLN A 55 5.52 4.51 -4.99
C GLN A 55 5.05 3.23 -5.67
N MET A 56 3.84 2.80 -5.33
CA MET A 56 3.14 1.75 -6.07
C MET A 56 2.92 2.19 -7.53
N PRO A 57 3.14 1.29 -8.51
CA PRO A 57 2.71 1.55 -9.86
C PRO A 57 1.18 1.69 -9.89
N VAL A 58 0.69 2.75 -10.54
CA VAL A 58 -0.76 3.02 -10.62
C VAL A 58 -1.42 1.90 -11.43
N MET A 59 -2.51 1.31 -10.92
CA MET A 59 -3.17 0.16 -11.58
C MET A 59 -3.64 0.48 -13.01
N SER A 60 -3.95 1.75 -13.32
CA SER A 60 -4.33 2.18 -14.67
C SER A 60 -3.28 1.85 -15.73
N THR A 61 -1.99 1.97 -15.39
CA THR A 61 -0.89 1.59 -16.28
C THR A 61 -0.81 0.09 -16.53
N VAL A 62 -1.23 -0.75 -15.57
CA VAL A 62 -1.18 -2.22 -15.68
C VAL A 62 -2.42 -2.77 -16.39
N GLN A 63 -3.61 -2.24 -16.11
CA GLN A 63 -4.84 -2.63 -16.81
C GLN A 63 -4.76 -2.38 -18.32
N TYR A 64 -4.23 -1.21 -18.72
CA TYR A 64 -4.03 -0.90 -20.14
C TYR A 64 -3.10 -1.91 -20.85
N GLN A 65 -2.08 -2.43 -20.16
CA GLN A 65 -1.18 -3.44 -20.73
C GLN A 65 -1.84 -4.81 -20.89
N ILE A 66 -2.79 -5.17 -20.03
CA ILE A 66 -3.51 -6.44 -20.14
C ILE A 66 -4.47 -6.43 -21.34
N GLU A 67 -5.11 -5.29 -21.62
CA GLU A 67 -6.04 -5.15 -22.76
C GLU A 67 -5.36 -5.17 -24.14
N ILE A 68 -4.04 -4.94 -24.21
CA ILE A 68 -3.30 -4.90 -25.48
C ILE A 68 -2.86 -6.28 -25.98
N ILE A 69 -2.83 -7.31 -25.12
CA ILE A 69 -2.39 -8.64 -25.53
C ILE A 69 -3.56 -9.32 -26.28
N PRO A 70 -3.48 -9.49 -27.62
CA PRO A 70 -4.52 -10.21 -28.33
C PRO A 70 -4.39 -11.71 -27.96
N PHE A 71 -5.49 -12.29 -27.50
CA PHE A 71 -5.63 -13.75 -27.38
C PHE A 71 -5.73 -14.40 -28.76
#